data_AF-A0A1H9KAN3-F1
#
_entry.id   AF-A0A1H9KAN3-F1
#
_cell.length_a   1.000
_cell.length_b   1.000
_cell.length_c   1.000
_cell.angle_alpha   90.00
_cell.angle_beta   90.00
_cell.angle_gamma   90.00
#
_symmetry.space_group_name_H-M   'P 1'
#
loop_
_entity.id
_entity.type
_entity.pdbx_description
1 polymer ?
#
loop_
_entity_poly.entity_id
_entity_poly.type
_entity_poly.pdbx_seq_one_letter_code
_entity_poly.pdbx_strand_id
1 'polypeptide(L)'
;MANITFDEERYNQLIRVLDQMEDDLRLSTDSDTMPLDSDFTVQPGTQKWQPAITLVTKGKEFGGSVEQQNEAIRQAIVKFRNALVAAKGIFKETDDLAEYDITRFIAEFPDFNVGGGFSGTPGK
;
A
#
# COMPACT_ATOMS: atom_id res chain seq x y z
N MET A 1 0.45 30.38 -10.43
CA MET A 1 -0.21 29.10 -10.07
C MET A 1 0.83 28.02 -10.20
N ALA A 2 1.13 27.29 -9.12
CA ALA A 2 2.03 26.14 -9.22
C ALA A 2 1.24 25.00 -9.88
N ASN A 3 1.63 24.60 -11.10
CA ASN A 3 1.17 23.34 -11.66
C ASN A 3 1.72 22.23 -10.78
N ILE A 4 0.87 21.65 -9.94
CA ILE A 4 1.19 20.40 -9.24
C ILE A 4 1.28 19.35 -10.35
N THR A 5 2.50 19.04 -10.77
CA THR A 5 2.77 18.01 -11.76
C THR A 5 3.01 16.71 -11.03
N PHE A 6 2.31 15.65 -11.45
CA PHE A 6 2.47 14.33 -10.86
C PHE A 6 3.89 13.80 -11.15
N ASP A 7 4.66 13.50 -10.10
CA ASP A 7 5.99 12.91 -10.20
C ASP A 7 5.90 11.40 -9.94
N GLU A 8 5.73 10.63 -11.01
CA GLU A 8 5.63 9.18 -10.93
C GLU A 8 6.87 8.54 -10.29
N GLU A 9 8.06 9.09 -10.55
CA GLU A 9 9.31 8.53 -10.08
C GLU A 9 9.36 8.57 -8.54
N ARG A 10 8.98 9.70 -7.94
CA ARG A 10 8.88 9.82 -6.48
C ARG A 10 7.86 8.88 -5.86
N TYR A 11 6.72 8.68 -6.52
CA TYR A 11 5.72 7.71 -6.04
C TYR A 11 6.27 6.28 -6.07
N ASN A 12 6.96 5.90 -7.15
CA ASN A 12 7.59 4.58 -7.26
C ASN A 12 8.72 4.41 -6.23
N GLN A 13 9.49 5.46 -5.93
CA GLN A 13 10.50 5.42 -4.85
C GLN A 13 9.85 5.19 -3.49
N LEU A 14 8.76 5.89 -3.18
CA LEU A 14 8.02 5.71 -1.92
C LEU A 14 7.45 4.29 -1.80
N ILE A 15 6.87 3.74 -2.87
CA ILE A 15 6.37 2.36 -2.91
C ILE A 15 7.50 1.37 -2.57
N ARG A 16 8.70 1.53 -3.15
CA ARG A 16 9.85 0.66 -2.85
C ARG A 16 10.28 0.73 -1.38
N VAL A 17 10.25 1.93 -0.79
CA VAL A 17 10.55 2.08 0.65
C VAL A 17 9.54 1.31 1.50
N LEU A 18 8.25 1.37 1.15
CA LEU A 18 7.21 0.62 1.86
C LEU A 18 7.36 -0.89 1.69
N ASP A 19 7.72 -1.37 0.50
CA ASP A 19 8.01 -2.77 0.27
C ASP A 19 9.20 -3.25 1.13
N GLN A 20 10.28 -2.46 1.20
CA GLN A 20 11.42 -2.77 2.05
C GLN A 20 11.04 -2.81 3.53
N MET A 21 10.23 -1.84 4.00
CA MET A 21 9.76 -1.83 5.40
C MET A 21 8.89 -3.04 5.72
N GLU A 22 8.03 -3.48 4.79
CA GLU A 22 7.23 -4.70 4.96
C GLU A 22 8.11 -5.94 5.12
N ASP A 23 9.14 -6.07 4.28
CA ASP A 23 10.10 -7.18 4.34
C ASP A 23 10.96 -7.14 5.61
N ASP A 24 11.48 -5.97 5.98
CA ASP A 24 12.27 -5.81 7.21
C ASP A 24 11.46 -6.17 8.45
N LEU A 25 10.19 -5.75 8.51
CA LEU A 25 9.28 -6.10 9.58
C LEU A 25 9.00 -7.60 9.64
N ARG A 26 8.81 -8.25 8.49
CA ARG A 26 8.62 -9.70 8.42
C ARG A 26 9.83 -10.46 8.97
N LEU A 27 11.04 -10.01 8.65
CA LEU A 27 12.27 -10.62 9.13
C LEU A 27 12.59 -10.29 10.60
N SER A 28 12.07 -9.17 11.13
CA SER A 28 12.40 -8.71 12.49
C SER A 28 11.92 -9.63 13.63
N THR A 29 10.90 -10.44 13.37
CA THR A 29 10.34 -11.41 14.33
C THR A 29 10.74 -12.85 14.03
N ASP A 30 11.38 -13.10 12.88
CA ASP A 30 11.76 -14.42 12.42
C ASP A 30 13.12 -14.84 13.00
N SER A 31 13.18 -16.02 13.61
CA SER A 31 14.40 -16.57 14.19
C SER A 31 14.24 -18.06 14.42
N ASP A 32 15.20 -18.84 13.91
CA ASP A 32 15.23 -20.30 14.06
C ASP A 32 15.35 -20.76 15.52
N THR A 33 15.82 -19.88 16.41
CA THR A 33 16.17 -20.24 17.80
C THR A 33 15.35 -19.50 18.84
N MET A 34 14.92 -18.28 18.53
CA MET A 34 14.17 -17.40 19.44
C MET A 34 13.20 -16.54 18.63
N PRO A 35 12.17 -17.14 18.02
CA PRO A 35 11.17 -16.36 17.28
C PRO A 35 10.43 -15.44 18.26
N LEU A 36 10.15 -14.21 17.82
CA LEU A 36 9.40 -13.23 18.63
C LEU A 36 7.91 -13.33 18.31
N ASP A 37 7.37 -14.52 18.57
CA ASP A 37 5.98 -14.91 18.32
C ASP A 37 5.41 -15.73 19.50
N SER A 38 4.28 -16.40 19.28
CA SER A 38 3.65 -17.24 20.32
C SER A 38 4.49 -18.43 20.80
N ASP A 39 5.56 -18.79 20.08
CA ASP A 39 6.52 -19.83 20.45
C ASP A 39 7.74 -19.26 21.19
N PHE A 40 7.81 -17.95 21.42
CA PHE A 40 8.87 -17.35 22.23
C PHE A 40 8.95 -17.98 23.62
N THR A 41 10.12 -18.56 23.93
CA THR A 41 10.40 -19.13 25.25
C THR A 41 11.66 -18.50 25.82
N VAL A 42 11.57 -18.03 27.07
CA VAL A 42 12.72 -17.52 27.84
C VAL A 42 13.47 -18.64 28.58
N GLN A 43 12.90 -19.85 28.59
CA GLN A 43 13.48 -21.07 29.14
C GLN A 43 12.72 -22.30 28.61
N PRO A 44 13.29 -23.51 28.68
CA PRO A 44 12.65 -24.72 28.20
C PRO A 44 11.28 -24.98 28.86
N GLY A 45 10.29 -25.37 28.06
CA GLY A 45 8.88 -25.51 28.48
C GLY A 45 8.57 -26.66 29.45
N THR A 46 9.53 -27.53 29.78
CA THR A 46 9.32 -28.71 30.64
C THR A 46 9.58 -28.44 32.12
N GLN A 47 9.50 -27.18 32.57
CA GLN A 47 9.75 -26.82 33.96
C GLN A 47 8.62 -27.22 34.89
N LYS A 48 9.00 -27.72 36.07
CA LYS A 48 8.05 -28.12 37.14
C LYS A 48 7.96 -27.09 38.27
N TRP A 49 8.87 -26.13 38.29
CA TRP A 49 8.89 -25.07 39.30
C TRP A 49 7.93 -23.95 38.88
N GLN A 50 6.96 -23.62 39.74
CA GLN A 50 5.87 -22.70 39.39
C GLN A 50 6.32 -21.33 38.85
N PRO A 51 7.34 -20.66 39.43
CA PRO A 51 7.86 -19.41 38.86
C PRO A 51 8.41 -19.56 37.45
N ALA A 52 9.01 -20.72 37.13
CA ALA A 52 9.51 -20.99 35.79
C ALA A 52 8.36 -21.21 34.80
N ILE A 53 7.31 -21.93 35.20
CA ILE A 53 6.09 -22.07 34.37
C ILE A 53 5.50 -20.69 34.06
N THR A 54 5.34 -19.84 35.09
CA THR A 54 4.82 -18.47 34.92
C THR A 54 5.69 -17.64 33.98
N LEU A 55 7.01 -17.75 34.07
CA LEU A 55 7.93 -17.03 33.22
C LEU A 55 7.87 -17.50 31.76
N VAL A 56 7.69 -18.81 31.49
CA VAL A 56 7.43 -19.33 30.13
C VAL A 56 6.11 -18.79 29.57
N THR A 57 5.02 -18.83 30.36
CA THR A 57 3.71 -18.31 29.94
C THR A 57 3.80 -16.83 29.55
N LYS A 58 4.43 -16.00 30.41
CA LYS A 58 4.64 -14.58 30.12
C LYS A 58 5.53 -14.33 28.91
N GLY A 59 6.53 -15.19 28.68
CA GLY A 59 7.33 -15.17 27.46
C GLY A 59 6.45 -15.32 26.22
N LYS A 60 5.64 -16.38 26.17
CA LYS A 60 4.74 -16.64 25.03
C LYS A 60 3.73 -15.51 24.81
N GLU A 61 3.16 -14.98 25.88
CA GLU A 61 2.26 -13.81 25.80
C GLU A 61 2.98 -12.59 25.23
N PHE A 62 4.21 -12.33 25.65
CA PHE A 62 5.03 -11.23 25.13
C PHE A 62 5.34 -11.43 23.65
N GLY A 63 5.88 -12.59 23.24
CA GLY A 63 6.21 -12.85 21.84
C GLY A 63 4.98 -12.77 20.94
N GLY A 64 3.85 -13.37 21.35
CA GLY A 64 2.59 -13.25 20.60
C GLY A 64 2.08 -11.80 20.49
N SER A 65 2.31 -10.95 21.51
CA SER A 65 1.97 -9.53 21.43
C SER A 65 2.84 -8.76 20.44
N VAL A 66 4.12 -9.12 20.32
CA VAL A 66 5.05 -8.53 19.35
C VAL A 66 4.63 -8.93 17.93
N GLU A 67 4.37 -10.21 17.69
CA GLU A 67 3.85 -10.72 16.41
C GLU A 67 2.55 -9.99 16.00
N GLN A 68 1.60 -9.83 16.93
CA GLN A 68 0.35 -9.15 16.65
C GLN A 68 0.54 -7.68 16.25
N GLN A 69 1.42 -6.96 16.95
CA GLN A 69 1.73 -5.57 16.62
C GLN A 69 2.48 -5.46 15.29
N ASN A 70 3.43 -6.38 15.04
CA ASN A 70 4.16 -6.44 13.79
C ASN A 70 3.20 -6.63 12.61
N GLU A 71 2.28 -7.60 12.71
CA GLU A 71 1.28 -7.85 11.68
C GLU A 71 0.35 -6.65 11.45
N ALA A 72 -0.08 -5.97 12.52
CA ALA A 72 -0.89 -4.76 12.39
C ALA A 72 -0.17 -3.64 11.62
N ILE A 73 1.14 -3.45 11.87
CA ILE A 73 1.95 -2.47 11.14
C ILE A 73 2.12 -2.89 9.68
N ARG A 74 2.41 -4.17 9.40
CA ARG A 74 2.52 -4.70 8.04
C ARG A 74 1.24 -4.47 7.24
N GLN A 75 0.08 -4.76 7.82
CA GLN A 75 -1.21 -4.50 7.17
C GLN A 75 -1.44 -3.01 6.89
N ALA A 76 -1.03 -2.12 7.81
CA ALA A 76 -1.11 -0.69 7.59
C ALA A 76 -0.21 -0.22 6.42
N ILE A 77 1.01 -0.76 6.32
CA ILE A 77 1.94 -0.50 5.22
C ILE A 77 1.36 -0.97 3.89
N VAL A 78 0.85 -2.21 3.82
CA VAL A 78 0.21 -2.76 2.62
C VAL A 78 -0.97 -1.89 2.17
N LYS A 79 -1.82 -1.47 3.12
CA LYS A 79 -2.96 -0.59 2.83
C LYS A 79 -2.49 0.76 2.28
N PHE A 80 -1.45 1.35 2.86
CA PHE A 80 -0.90 2.62 2.40
C PHE A 80 -0.26 2.50 1.01
N ARG A 81 0.50 1.43 0.75
CA ARG A 81 1.04 1.12 -0.58
C ARG A 81 -0.06 1.02 -1.63
N ASN A 82 -1.13 0.27 -1.34
CA ASN A 82 -2.25 0.12 -2.27
C ASN A 82 -2.93 1.46 -2.58
N ALA A 83 -3.06 2.33 -1.57
CA ALA A 83 -3.59 3.68 -1.76
C ALA A 83 -2.67 4.54 -2.67
N LEU A 84 -1.35 4.44 -2.52
CA LEU A 84 -0.39 5.14 -3.39
C LEU A 84 -0.45 4.64 -4.84
N VAL A 85 -0.58 3.33 -5.04
CA VAL A 85 -0.74 2.73 -6.37
C VAL A 85 -2.04 3.20 -7.03
N ALA A 86 -3.15 3.23 -6.28
CA ALA A 86 -4.42 3.75 -6.78
C ALA A 86 -4.35 5.24 -7.11
N ALA A 87 -3.74 6.05 -6.24
CA ALA A 87 -3.54 7.48 -6.49
C ALA A 87 -2.70 7.72 -7.76
N LYS A 88 -1.63 6.96 -7.97
CA LYS A 88 -0.84 7.00 -9.21
C LYS A 88 -1.72 6.73 -10.45
N GLY A 89 -2.62 5.75 -10.38
CA GLY A 89 -3.57 5.47 -11.48
C GLY A 89 -4.44 6.68 -11.81
N ILE A 90 -5.05 7.29 -10.79
CA ILE A 90 -5.91 8.48 -10.95
C ILE A 90 -5.15 9.66 -11.55
N PHE A 91 -3.92 9.92 -11.09
CA PHE A 91 -3.12 11.03 -11.63
C PHE A 91 -2.75 10.81 -13.09
N LYS A 92 -2.39 9.58 -13.49
CA LYS A 92 -2.15 9.25 -14.90
C LYS A 92 -3.39 9.43 -15.76
N GLU A 93 -4.53 8.92 -15.32
CA GLU A 93 -5.80 9.09 -16.03
C GLU A 93 -6.19 10.58 -16.16
N THR A 94 -5.95 11.36 -15.11
CA THR A 94 -6.25 12.81 -15.12
C THR A 94 -5.31 13.58 -16.02
N ASP A 95 -4.01 13.26 -16.02
CA ASP A 95 -3.03 13.86 -16.93
C ASP A 95 -3.36 13.49 -18.40
N ASP A 96 -3.69 12.23 -18.68
CA ASP A 96 -4.14 11.78 -20.01
C ASP A 96 -5.41 12.53 -20.47
N LEU A 97 -6.38 12.75 -19.58
CA LEU A 97 -7.59 13.52 -19.86
C LEU A 97 -7.30 15.02 -20.08
N ALA A 98 -6.34 15.58 -19.34
CA ALA A 98 -5.93 16.97 -19.50
C ALA A 98 -5.16 17.20 -20.81
N GLU A 99 -4.42 16.19 -21.28
CA GLU A 99 -3.75 16.17 -22.58
C GLU A 99 -4.65 15.73 -23.75
N TYR A 100 -5.87 15.28 -23.48
CA TYR A 100 -6.84 14.88 -24.50
C TYR A 100 -7.45 16.11 -25.17
N ASP A 101 -6.92 16.50 -26.33
CA ASP A 101 -7.41 17.63 -27.12
C ASP A 101 -8.46 17.23 -28.18
N ILE A 102 -9.11 18.25 -28.75
CA ILE A 102 -10.16 18.07 -29.77
C ILE A 102 -9.64 17.44 -31.07
N THR A 103 -8.34 17.58 -31.38
CA THR A 103 -7.67 16.96 -32.52
C THR A 103 -7.57 15.45 -32.33
N ARG A 104 -7.28 14.99 -31.10
CA ARG A 104 -7.28 13.57 -30.72
C ARG A 104 -8.69 12.98 -30.79
N PHE A 105 -9.69 13.71 -30.30
CA PHE A 105 -11.11 13.33 -30.40
C PHE A 105 -11.59 13.18 -31.84
N ILE A 106 -11.27 14.16 -32.69
CA ILE A 106 -11.62 14.14 -34.13
C ILE A 106 -10.95 12.97 -34.87
N ALA A 107 -9.73 12.59 -34.48
CA ALA A 107 -9.04 11.45 -35.06
C ALA A 107 -9.69 10.10 -34.68
N GLU A 108 -10.20 9.96 -33.45
CA GLU A 108 -10.90 8.75 -32.98
C GLU A 108 -12.34 8.66 -33.48
N PHE A 109 -13.01 9.80 -33.67
CA PHE A 109 -14.38 9.88 -34.15
C PHE A 109 -14.48 10.78 -35.40
N PRO A 110 -14.02 10.29 -36.56
CA PRO A 110 -13.99 11.08 -37.80
C PRO A 110 -15.39 11.50 -38.27
N ASP A 111 -16.44 10.80 -37.85
CA ASP A 111 -17.84 11.14 -38.12
C ASP A 111 -18.28 12.47 -37.46
N PHE A 112 -17.52 12.97 -36.48
CA PHE A 112 -17.74 14.29 -35.87
C PHE A 112 -16.93 15.40 -36.56
N ASN A 113 -16.08 15.06 -37.55
CA ASN A 113 -15.25 16.01 -38.30
C ASN A 113 -15.93 16.62 -39.54
N VAL A 114 -17.21 16.32 -39.76
CA VAL A 114 -17.97 16.88 -40.90
C VAL A 114 -18.38 18.31 -40.57
N GLY A 115 -17.68 19.27 -41.19
CA GLY A 115 -17.74 20.68 -40.86
C GLY A 115 -19.17 21.27 -40.81
N GLY A 116 -19.46 21.97 -39.71
CA GLY A 116 -20.50 23.00 -39.67
C GLY A 116 -21.50 22.86 -38.52
N GLY A 117 -21.33 23.72 -37.51
CA GLY A 117 -22.46 24.33 -36.80
C GLY A 117 -23.04 23.56 -35.61
N PHE A 118 -22.59 23.90 -34.41
CA PHE A 118 -23.49 23.94 -33.26
C PHE A 118 -24.54 25.05 -33.49
N SER A 119 -25.61 24.77 -34.24
CA SER A 119 -26.81 25.60 -34.20
C SER A 119 -27.84 24.91 -33.32
N GLY A 120 -27.87 25.32 -32.04
CA GLY A 120 -29.00 25.03 -31.18
C GLY A 120 -30.25 25.66 -31.78
N THR A 121 -31.21 24.84 -32.18
CA THR A 121 -32.59 25.30 -32.37
C THR A 121 -33.46 24.56 -31.35
N PRO A 122 -34.01 25.26 -30.34
CA PRO A 122 -34.98 24.66 -29.44
C PRO A 122 -36.29 24.48 -30.22
N GLY A 123 -36.70 23.23 -30.41
CA GLY A 123 -37.98 22.90 -31.03
C GLY A 123 -39.15 23.39 -30.16
N LYS A 124 -40.03 24.17 -30.78
CA LYS A 124 -41.45 24.25 -30.41
C LYS A 124 -42.23 23.29 -31.30
#